data_AF-A0A7I9V5Q2-F1
#
_entry.id   AF-A0A7I9V5Q2-F1
#
_cell.length_a   1.000
_cell.length_b   1.000
_cell.length_c   1.000
_cell.angle_alpha   90.00
_cell.angle_beta   90.00
_cell.angle_gamma   90.00
#
_symmetry.space_group_name_H-M   'P 1'
#
loop_
_entity.id
_entity.type
_entity.pdbx_description
1 polymer ?
#
loop_
_entity_poly.entity_id
_entity_poly.type
_entity_poly.pdbx_seq_one_letter_code
_entity_poly.pdbx_strand_id
1 'polypeptide(L)' 'MQKLDARQIVPLTSEELNQLRKDSNTQEITPGLYSRALLLHAIDNMTADEITDAVAVAKTEAADRLSAGAREAVSHRWEK' A
#
# COMPACT_ATOMS: atom_id res chain seq x y z
N MET A 1 -12.89 24.19 8.54
CA MET A 1 -12.74 22.82 8.04
C MET A 1 -11.59 22.82 7.04
N GLN A 2 -10.46 22.19 7.38
CA GLN A 2 -9.35 22.05 6.43
C GLN A 2 -9.83 21.13 5.30
N LYS A 3 -9.63 21.56 4.04
CA LYS A 3 -9.98 20.73 2.87
C LYS A 3 -8.87 19.70 2.67
N LEU A 4 -9.23 18.49 2.23
CA LEU A 4 -8.25 17.53 1.75
C LEU A 4 -7.66 18.07 0.44
N ASP A 5 -6.34 18.06 0.33
CA ASP A 5 -5.60 18.49 -0.86
C ASP A 5 -5.70 17.43 -1.99
N ALA A 6 -4.88 17.60 -3.04
CA ALA A 6 -4.86 16.76 -4.24
C ALA A 6 -4.99 15.26 -3.94
N ARG A 7 -5.72 14.55 -4.80
CA ARG A 7 -5.96 13.12 -4.67
C ARG A 7 -4.63 12.36 -4.72
N GLN A 8 -4.28 11.72 -3.61
CA GLN A 8 -3.15 10.80 -3.55
C GLN A 8 -3.59 9.38 -3.92
N ILE A 9 -2.72 8.64 -4.60
CA ILE A 9 -2.93 7.25 -4.99
C ILE A 9 -1.89 6.40 -4.27
N VAL A 10 -2.36 5.38 -3.55
CA VAL A 10 -1.50 4.39 -2.90
C VAL A 10 -1.53 3.12 -3.74
N PRO A 11 -0.40 2.67 -4.29
CA PRO A 11 -0.36 1.45 -5.09
C PRO A 11 -0.47 0.22 -4.18
N LEU A 12 -1.52 -0.57 -4.38
CA LEU A 12 -1.77 -1.82 -3.66
C LEU A 12 -1.88 -2.99 -4.64
N THR A 13 -1.48 -4.18 -4.20
CA THR A 13 -1.83 -5.43 -4.88
C THR A 13 -3.32 -5.73 -4.72
N SER A 14 -3.84 -6.67 -5.53
CA SER A 14 -5.24 -7.11 -5.40
C SER A 14 -5.53 -7.70 -4.01
N GLU A 15 -4.57 -8.42 -3.43
CA GLU A 15 -4.69 -9.00 -2.09
C GLU A 15 -4.74 -7.91 -1.01
N GLU A 16 -3.78 -6.97 -1.04
CA GLU A 16 -3.75 -5.82 -0.13
C GLU A 16 -5.03 -4.99 -0.22
N LEU A 17 -5.54 -4.73 -1.43
CA LEU A 17 -6.78 -3.98 -1.63
C LEU A 17 -8.01 -4.74 -1.08
N ASN A 18 -8.06 -6.06 -1.25
CA ASN A 18 -9.14 -6.87 -0.72
C ASN A 18 -9.11 -6.90 0.81
N GLN A 19 -7.93 -7.01 1.40
CA GLN A 19 -7.75 -6.96 2.85
C GLN A 19 -8.17 -5.59 3.40
N LEU A 20 -7.73 -4.50 2.78
CA LEU A 20 -8.12 -3.14 3.15
C LEU A 20 -9.66 -2.95 3.12
N ARG A 21 -10.32 -3.45 2.07
CA ARG A 21 -11.79 -3.38 1.95
C ARG A 21 -12.49 -4.19 3.04
N LYS A 22 -11.97 -5.38 3.34
CA LYS A 22 -12.51 -6.22 4.41
C LYS A 22 -12.43 -5.51 5.75
N ASP A 23 -11.25 -5.00 6.10
CA ASP A 23 -11.02 -4.34 7.39
C ASP A 23 -11.81 -3.04 7.52
N SER A 24 -11.88 -2.24 6.45
CA SER A 24 -12.69 -1.02 6.45
C SER A 24 -14.18 -1.34 6.61
N ASN A 25 -14.67 -2.41 5.97
CA ASN A 25 -16.06 -2.84 6.12
C ASN A 25 -16.37 -3.32 7.54
N THR A 26 -15.45 -4.04 8.19
CA THR A 26 -15.60 -4.45 9.60
C THR A 26 -15.73 -3.25 10.54
N GLN A 27 -15.11 -2.13 10.20
CA GLN A 27 -15.19 -0.87 10.95
C GLN A 27 -16.28 0.08 10.42
N GLU A 28 -17.16 -0.41 9.52
CA GLU A 28 -18.27 0.34 8.93
C GLU A 28 -17.86 1.67 8.27
N ILE A 29 -16.67 1.71 7.64
CA ILE A 29 -16.10 2.91 7.06
C ILE A 29 -15.53 2.67 5.66
N THR A 30 -15.42 3.73 4.85
CA THR A 30 -14.85 3.61 3.50
C THR A 30 -13.34 3.32 3.55
N PRO A 31 -12.79 2.55 2.58
CA PRO A 31 -11.36 2.22 2.54
C PRO A 31 -10.43 3.44 2.59
N GLY A 32 -10.83 4.55 1.95
CA GLY A 32 -10.04 5.78 1.93
C GLY A 32 -9.96 6.46 3.29
N LEU A 33 -11.07 6.53 4.02
CA LEU A 33 -11.08 7.08 5.38
C LEU A 33 -10.38 6.15 6.37
N TYR A 34 -10.54 4.84 6.21
CA TYR A 34 -9.81 3.84 6.99
C TYR A 34 -8.29 3.99 6.82
N SER A 35 -7.81 4.05 5.57
CA SER A 35 -6.40 4.26 5.25
C SER A 35 -5.86 5.56 5.84
N ARG A 36 -6.65 6.64 5.78
CA ARG A 36 -6.29 7.93 6.38
C ARG A 36 -6.16 7.84 7.89
N ALA A 37 -7.07 7.13 8.57
CA ALA A 37 -7.01 6.94 10.01
C ALA A 37 -5.75 6.18 10.42
N LEU A 38 -5.40 5.10 9.69
CA LEU A 38 -4.17 4.36 9.92
C LEU A 38 -2.91 5.21 9.69
N LEU A 39 -2.88 6.00 8.61
CA LEU A 39 -1.76 6.90 8.33
C LEU A 39 -1.56 7.93 9.43
N LEU A 40 -2.63 8.58 9.90
CA LEU A 40 -2.53 9.55 10.99
C LEU A 40 -2.09 8.90 12.30
N HIS A 41 -2.65 7.72 12.61
CA HIS A 41 -2.24 6.97 13.79
C HIS A 41 -0.74 6.63 13.74
N ALA A 42 -0.24 6.16 12.59
CA ALA A 42 1.18 5.88 12.40
C ALA A 42 2.05 7.13 12.59
N ILE A 43 1.66 8.28 12.02
CA ILE A 43 2.38 9.56 12.19
C ILE A 43 2.48 9.96 13.66
N ASP A 44 1.42 9.77 14.43
CA ASP A 44 1.37 10.19 15.83
C ASP A 44 2.06 9.21 16.79
N ASN A 45 2.24 7.94 16.40
CA ASN A 45 2.64 6.86 17.32
C ASN A 45 3.92 6.13 16.94
N MET A 46 4.41 6.25 15.70
CA MET A 46 5.65 5.60 15.29
C MET A 46 6.85 6.52 15.50
N THR A 47 7.97 5.93 15.95
CA THR A 47 9.27 6.60 15.99
C THR A 47 9.86 6.76 14.59
N ALA A 48 10.84 7.65 14.45
CA ALA A 48 11.53 7.87 13.18
C ALA A 48 12.24 6.61 12.65
N ASP A 49 12.76 5.77 13.55
CA ASP A 49 13.44 4.52 13.19
C ASP A 49 12.43 3.49 12.67
N GLU A 50 11.29 3.32 13.34
CA GLU A 50 10.20 2.43 12.89
C GLU A 50 9.63 2.85 11.54
N ILE A 51 9.49 4.17 11.29
CA ILE A 51 9.08 4.69 9.99
C ILE A 51 10.14 4.36 8.92
N THR A 52 11.42 4.51 9.26
CA THR A 52 12.55 4.22 8.36
C THR A 52 12.54 2.76 7.95
N ASP A 53 12.36 1.86 8.90
CA ASP A 53 12.29 0.41 8.66
C ASP A 53 11.08 0.04 7.79
N ALA A 54 9.89 0.58 8.11
CA ALA A 54 8.68 0.34 7.32
C ALA A 54 8.85 0.81 5.86
N VAL A 55 9.50 1.95 5.64
CA VAL A 55 9.80 2.47 4.30
C VAL A 55 10.82 1.58 3.57
N ALA A 56 11.83 1.07 4.26
CA ALA A 56 12.83 0.18 3.67
C ALA A 56 12.21 -1.15 3.19
N VAL A 57 11.30 -1.73 3.98
CA VAL A 57 10.52 -2.91 3.60
C VAL A 57 9.67 -2.61 2.36
N ALA A 58 8.88 -1.54 2.38
CA ALA A 58 8.00 -1.18 1.26
C ALA A 58 8.79 -0.93 -0.06
N LYS A 59 10.00 -0.35 0.03
CA LYS A 59 10.90 -0.20 -1.14
C LYS A 59 11.36 -1.55 -1.69
N THR A 60 11.70 -2.48 -0.81
CA THR A 60 12.15 -3.83 -1.19
C THR A 60 11.02 -4.58 -1.87
N GLU A 61 9.83 -4.62 -1.27
CA GLU A 61 8.64 -5.26 -1.84
C GLU A 61 8.23 -4.64 -3.19
N ALA A 62 8.36 -3.32 -3.34
CA ALA A 62 8.12 -2.67 -4.62
C ALA A 62 9.12 -3.13 -5.70
N ALA A 63 10.41 -3.25 -5.36
CA ALA A 63 11.44 -3.75 -6.28
C ALA A 63 11.22 -5.23 -6.65
N ASP A 64 10.79 -6.05 -5.69
CA ASP A 64 10.47 -7.46 -5.91
C ASP A 64 9.27 -7.63 -6.84
N ARG A 65 8.21 -6.83 -6.66
CA ARG A 65 7.04 -6.83 -7.58
C ARG A 65 7.43 -6.48 -9.01
N LEU A 66 8.26 -5.47 -9.21
CA LEU A 66 8.78 -5.09 -10.53
C LEU A 66 9.59 -6.23 -11.15
N SER A 67 10.43 -6.88 -10.36
CA SER A 67 11.26 -8.00 -10.80
C SER A 67 10.43 -9.24 -11.14
N ALA A 68 9.40 -9.55 -10.36
CA ALA A 68 8.47 -10.65 -10.60
C ALA A 68 7.67 -10.43 -11.89
N GLY A 69 7.09 -9.24 -12.06
CA GLY A 69 6.38 -8.90 -13.30
C GLY A 69 7.28 -8.93 -14.53
N ALA A 70 8.55 -8.52 -14.40
CA ALA A 70 9.53 -8.64 -15.49
C ALA A 70 9.84 -10.12 -15.84
N ARG A 71 9.96 -11.00 -14.85
CA ARG A 71 10.20 -12.44 -15.07
C ARG A 71 9.01 -13.12 -15.74
N GLU A 72 7.79 -12.82 -15.30
CA GLU A 72 6.55 -13.35 -15.88
C GLU A 72 6.34 -12.86 -17.33
N ALA A 73 6.62 -11.59 -17.60
CA ALA A 73 6.58 -11.06 -18.97
C ALA A 73 7.63 -11.71 -19.88
N VAL A 74 8.80 -12.07 -19.35
CA VAL A 74 9.83 -12.81 -20.09
C VAL A 74 9.39 -14.24 -20.34
N SER A 75 8.86 -14.99 -19.36
CA SER A 75 8.42 -16.39 -19.59
C SER A 75 7.37 -16.48 -20.69
N HIS A 76 6.39 -15.57 -20.70
CA HIS A 76 5.37 -15.53 -21.77
C HIS A 76 5.91 -15.09 -23.14
N ARG A 77 7.12 -14.50 -23.21
CA ARG A 77 7.76 -14.13 -24.47
C ARG A 77 8.41 -15.33 -25.18
N TRP A 78 8.82 -16.36 -24.43
CA TRP A 78 9.49 -17.55 -24.97
C TRP A 78 8.55 -18.76 -25.13
N GLU A 79 7.28 -18.65 -24.70
CA GLU A 79 6.22 -19.64 -24.93
C GLU A 79 5.46 -19.45 -26.26
N LYS A 80 5.92 -18.53 -27.13
CA LYS A 80 5.49 -18.41 -28.53
C LYS A 80 6.48 -19.08 -29.46
#